data_AF-A0A497LWC9-F1
#
_entry.id   AF-A0A497LWC9-F1
#
_cell.length_a   1.000
_cell.length_b   1.000
_cell.length_c   1.000
_cell.angle_alpha   90.00
_cell.angle_beta   90.00
_cell.angle_gamma   90.00
#
_symmetry.space_group_name_H-M   'P 1'
#
loop_
_entity.id
_entity.type
_entity.pdbx_description
1 polymer ?
#
loop_
_entity_poly.entity_id
_entity_poly.type
_entity_poly.pdbx_seq_one_letter_code
_entity_poly.pdbx_strand_id
1 'polypeptide(L)' 'MAEKKVVQTELEMKEYEAFRRVVEKMGLTIKQGLREAVQQWIAMQSSLEEDPLFKVRPVKTGVKTNSSNLDRTLYGEDSQ' A
#
# COMPACT_ATOMS: atom_id res chain seq x y z
N MET A 1 16.94 14.17 12.84
CA MET A 1 17.52 13.92 11.49
C MET A 1 17.34 12.44 11.22
N ALA A 2 16.74 12.04 10.09
CA ALA A 2 16.53 10.62 9.80
C ALA A 2 17.88 9.94 9.55
N GLU A 3 18.20 8.87 10.30
CA GLU A 3 19.39 8.06 10.07
C GLU A 3 19.32 7.42 8.67
N LYS A 4 20.40 7.55 7.88
CA LYS A 4 20.50 6.95 6.55
C LYS A 4 21.49 5.80 6.61
N LYS A 5 21.04 4.60 6.25
CA LYS A 5 21.89 3.41 6.13
C LYS A 5 22.14 3.11 4.65
N VAL A 6 23.39 2.79 4.31
CA VAL A 6 23.76 2.36 2.96
C VAL A 6 23.53 0.86 2.87
N VAL A 7 22.76 0.43 1.88
CA VAL A 7 22.51 -0.98 1.56
C VAL A 7 23.27 -1.29 0.27
N GLN A 8 24.11 -2.32 0.32
CA GLN A 8 24.75 -2.90 -0.85
C GLN A 8 24.09 -4.25 -1.12
N THR A 9 23.74 -4.50 -2.38
CA THR A 9 23.06 -5.73 -2.79
C THR A 9 23.66 -6.17 -4.11
N GLU A 10 23.83 -7.47 -4.26
CA GLU A 10 24.27 -8.09 -5.50
C GLU A 10 23.02 -8.41 -6.34
N LEU A 11 23.07 -8.04 -7.62
CA LEU A 11 22.02 -8.32 -8.60
C LEU A 11 22.64 -9.11 -9.74
N GLU A 12 21.91 -10.05 -10.32
CA GLU A 12 22.36 -10.68 -11.55
C GLU A 12 22.43 -9.65 -12.69
N MET A 13 23.37 -9.83 -13.61
CA MET A 13 23.54 -8.93 -14.78
C MET A 13 22.23 -8.73 -15.56
N LYS A 14 21.44 -9.81 -15.72
CA LYS A 14 20.15 -9.74 -16.42
C LYS A 14 19.12 -8.88 -15.69
N GLU A 15 19.06 -9.00 -14.38
CA GLU A 15 18.14 -8.23 -13.53
C GLU A 15 18.55 -6.76 -13.50
N TYR A 16 19.85 -6.50 -13.39
CA TYR A 16 20.39 -5.14 -13.45
C TYR A 16 20.11 -4.46 -14.79
N GLU A 17 20.28 -5.16 -15.92
CA GLU A 17 19.95 -4.62 -17.24
C GLU A 17 18.45 -4.34 -17.40
N ALA A 18 17.61 -5.25 -16.94
CA ALA A 18 16.15 -5.07 -16.99
C ALA A 18 15.75 -3.84 -16.16
N PHE A 19 16.27 -3.74 -14.93
CA PHE A 19 16.04 -2.61 -14.04
C PHE A 19 16.54 -1.29 -14.65
N ARG A 20 17.75 -1.28 -15.21
CA ARG A 20 18.34 -0.11 -15.85
C ARG A 20 17.47 0.41 -16.99
N ARG A 21 16.95 -0.47 -17.85
CA ARG A 21 16.07 -0.08 -18.96
C ARG A 21 14.78 0.56 -18.47
N VAL A 22 14.21 0.06 -17.37
CA VAL A 22 12.99 0.62 -16.77
C VAL A 22 13.27 2.01 -16.19
N VAL A 23 14.37 2.15 -15.44
CA VAL A 23 14.78 3.41 -14.82
C VAL A 23 15.14 4.49 -15.85
N GLU A 24 15.84 4.11 -16.92
CA GLU A 24 16.16 5.02 -18.04
C GLU A 24 14.89 5.50 -18.75
N LYS A 25 13.89 4.63 -18.96
CA LYS A 25 12.58 5.03 -19.53
C LYS A 25 11.82 6.00 -18.65
N MET A 26 11.96 5.89 -17.33
CA MET A 26 11.36 6.81 -16.37
C MET A 26 12.17 8.11 -16.18
N GLY A 27 13.35 8.23 -16.80
CA GLY A 27 14.23 9.40 -16.65
C GLY A 27 14.84 9.54 -15.24
N LEU A 28 14.86 8.44 -14.47
CA LEU A 28 15.34 8.43 -13.09
C LEU A 28 16.79 7.96 -13.01
N THR A 29 17.47 8.27 -11.91
CA THR A 29 18.78 7.67 -11.61
C THR A 29 18.60 6.28 -11.01
N ILE A 30 19.56 5.37 -11.21
CA ILE A 30 19.55 4.00 -10.64
C ILE A 30 19.30 4.03 -9.13
N LYS A 31 19.95 4.96 -8.40
CA LYS A 31 19.78 5.11 -6.95
C LYS A 31 18.36 5.54 -6.56
N GLN A 32 17.74 6.40 -7.37
CA GLN A 32 16.39 6.88 -7.12
C GLN A 32 15.36 5.81 -7.44
N GLY A 33 15.50 5.12 -8.57
CA GLY A 33 14.66 3.98 -8.92
C GLY A 33 14.73 2.88 -7.86
N LEU A 34 15.91 2.61 -7.29
CA LEU A 34 16.05 1.56 -6.26
C LEU A 34 15.38 1.99 -4.96
N ARG A 35 15.46 3.28 -4.62
CA ARG A 35 14.76 3.84 -3.47
C ARG A 35 13.25 3.75 -3.62
N GLU A 36 12.73 4.10 -4.79
CA GLU A 36 11.30 4.00 -5.09
C GLU A 36 10.83 2.55 -5.08
N ALA A 37 11.58 1.64 -5.69
CA ALA A 37 11.27 0.21 -5.67
C ALA A 37 11.20 -0.34 -4.23
N VAL A 38 12.16 0.03 -3.36
CA VAL A 38 12.12 -0.34 -1.94
C VAL A 38 10.88 0.24 -1.24
N GLN A 39 10.52 1.50 -1.50
CA GLN A 39 9.32 2.10 -0.91
C GLN A 39 8.03 1.41 -1.38
N GLN A 40 7.92 1.10 -2.67
CA GLN A 40 6.78 0.37 -3.23
C GLN A 40 6.71 -1.05 -2.66
N TRP A 41 7.85 -1.72 -2.53
CA TRP A 41 7.92 -3.04 -1.92
C TRP A 41 7.48 -3.03 -0.46
N ILE A 42 7.96 -2.05 0.33
CA ILE A 42 7.52 -1.85 1.71
C ILE A 42 6.01 -1.61 1.72
N ALA A 43 5.49 -0.68 0.94
CA ALA A 43 4.06 -0.37 0.88
C ALA A 43 3.20 -1.59 0.51
N MET A 44 3.68 -2.42 -0.42
CA MET A 44 2.98 -3.62 -0.86
C MET A 44 3.00 -4.74 0.20
N GLN A 45 4.09 -4.84 0.96
CA GLN A 45 4.24 -5.82 2.04
C GLN A 45 3.68 -5.32 3.39
N SER A 46 3.43 -4.01 3.51
CA SER A 46 2.79 -3.40 4.66
C SER A 46 1.35 -3.91 4.71
N SER A 47 1.10 -4.90 5.59
CA SER A 47 -0.25 -5.37 5.86
C SER A 47 -1.14 -4.21 6.30
N LEU A 48 -2.41 -4.23 5.88
CA LEU A 48 -3.48 -3.33 6.35
C LEU A 48 -3.58 -3.25 7.89
N GLU A 49 -2.99 -4.22 8.60
CA GLU A 49 -2.86 -4.22 10.06
C GLU A 49 -2.13 -3.01 10.63
N GLU A 50 -1.25 -2.34 9.88
CA GLU A 50 -0.56 -1.15 10.39
C GLU A 50 -1.37 0.14 10.23
N ASP A 51 -2.40 0.13 9.38
CA ASP A 51 -3.22 1.30 9.08
C ASP A 51 -4.16 1.65 10.26
N PRO A 52 -4.07 2.88 10.82
CA PRO A 52 -4.94 3.37 11.89
C PRO A 52 -6.45 3.23 11.59
N LEU A 53 -6.86 3.27 10.32
CA LEU A 53 -8.26 3.06 9.90
C LEU A 53 -8.76 1.64 10.21
N PHE A 54 -7.87 0.66 10.29
CA PHE A 54 -8.22 -0.75 10.57
C PHE A 54 -7.94 -1.15 12.02
N LYS A 55 -7.27 -0.28 12.81
CA LYS A 55 -7.03 -0.47 14.24
C LYS A 55 -8.15 0.05 15.14
N VAL A 56 -9.13 0.76 14.58
CA VAL A 56 -10.28 1.25 15.36
C VAL A 56 -11.14 0.08 15.81
N ARG A 57 -11.06 -0.23 17.10
CA ARG A 57 -12.01 -1.14 17.73
C ARG A 57 -13.41 -0.57 17.54
N PRO A 58 -14.40 -1.39 17.13
CA PRO A 58 -15.77 -0.92 17.01
C PRO A 58 -16.18 -0.31 18.35
N VAL A 59 -16.50 0.98 18.34
CA VAL A 59 -17.08 1.63 19.51
C VAL A 59 -18.41 0.93 19.75
N LYS A 60 -18.57 0.33 20.93
CA LYS A 60 -19.86 -0.25 21.34
C LYS A 60 -20.83 0.91 21.59
N THR A 61 -21.35 1.49 20.52
CA THR A 61 -22.64 2.18 20.58
C THR A 61 -23.63 1.12 21.03
N GLY A 62 -24.29 1.32 22.17
CA GLY A 62 -25.13 0.31 22.86
C GLY A 62 -26.37 -0.17 22.09
N VAL A 63 -26.36 -0.02 20.77
CA VAL A 63 -27.38 -0.42 19.81
C VAL A 63 -26.72 -1.47 18.91
N LYS A 64 -27.31 -2.67 18.80
CA LYS A 64 -26.89 -3.63 17.76
C LYS A 64 -27.10 -2.95 16.41
N THR A 65 -26.01 -2.65 15.70
CA THR A 65 -26.09 -2.16 14.32
C THR A 65 -26.85 -3.20 13.50
N ASN A 66 -28.10 -2.89 13.17
CA ASN A 66 -28.96 -3.76 12.39
C ASN A 66 -28.73 -3.40 10.91
N SER A 67 -27.61 -3.87 10.36
CA SER A 67 -27.19 -3.57 8.98
C SER A 67 -28.15 -4.13 7.92
N SER A 68 -29.02 -5.06 8.30
CA SER A 68 -29.98 -5.75 7.45
C SER A 68 -31.06 -4.84 6.84
N ASN A 69 -31.32 -3.66 7.40
CA ASN A 69 -32.29 -2.69 6.85
C ASN A 69 -31.65 -1.41 6.28
N LEU A 70 -30.32 -1.37 6.25
CA LEU A 70 -29.59 -0.16 5.85
C LEU A 70 -29.80 0.15 4.36
N ASP A 71 -29.81 -0.89 3.52
CA ASP A 71 -30.01 -0.78 2.07
C ASP A 71 -31.41 -0.25 1.73
N ARG A 72 -32.45 -0.80 2.37
CA ARG A 72 -33.83 -0.32 2.23
C ARG A 72 -33.99 1.14 2.65
N THR A 73 -33.28 1.57 3.69
CA THR A 73 -33.40 2.94 4.23
C THR A 73 -32.68 3.96 3.36
N LEU A 74 -31.54 3.59 2.78
CA LEU A 74 -30.74 4.51 1.96
C LEU A 74 -31.18 4.53 0.49
N TYR A 75 -31.60 3.39 -0.06
CA TYR A 75 -31.86 3.24 -1.48
C TYR A 75 -33.32 2.93 -1.84
N GLY A 76 -34.18 2.64 -0.85
CA GLY A 76 -35.57 2.24 -1.09
C GLY A 76 -35.72 0.78 -1.53
N GLU A 77 -36.95 0.33 -1.77
CA GLU A 77 -37.28 -1.07 -2.10
C GLU A 77 -36.97 -1.47 -3.56
N ASP A 78 -36.47 -0.54 -4.38
CA ASP A 78 -36.30 -0.70 -5.84
C ASP A 78 -34.88 -1.10 -6.29
N SER A 79 -34.03 -1.60 -5.39
CA SER A 79 -32.73 -2.17 -5.77
C SER A 79 -32.86 -3.67 -6.05
N GLN A 80 -33.46 -4.02 -7.20
CA GLN A 80 -33.37 -5.35 -7.82
C GLN A 80 -32.88 -5.25 -9.25
#